data_AF-A0A178MRP2-F1
#
_entry.id   AF-A0A178MRP2-F1
#
_cell.length_a   1.000
_cell.length_b   1.000
_cell.length_c   1.000
_cell.angle_alpha   90.00
_cell.angle_beta   90.00
_cell.angle_gamma   90.00
#
_symmetry.space_group_name_H-M   'P 1'
#
loop_
_entity.id
_entity.type
_entity.pdbx_description
1 polymer ?
#
loop_
_entity_poly.entity_id
_entity_poly.type
_entity_poly.pdbx_seq_one_letter_code
_entity_poly.pdbx_strand_id
1 'polypeptide(L)' 'MPLPLAKLRGYSTPLPSGTDPALLRIIQRSVTDARDAGLDQCGQTRQAAEAVQRVRPDFAADEALTLVQRTRD' A
#
# COMPACT_ATOMS: atom_id res chain seq x y z
N MET A 1 17.70 39.83 -1.22
CA MET A 1 16.68 39.00 -1.89
C MET A 1 16.36 37.83 -0.97
N PRO A 2 15.20 37.78 -0.28
CA PRO A 2 14.83 36.64 0.55
C PRO A 2 14.11 35.58 -0.30
N LEU A 3 14.47 34.30 -0.13
CA LEU A 3 13.76 33.18 -0.75
C LEU A 3 12.52 32.82 0.09
N PRO A 4 11.33 32.60 -0.51
CA PRO A 4 10.10 32.37 0.25
C PRO A 4 9.96 30.93 0.74
N LEU A 5 9.65 30.80 2.03
CA LEU A 5 9.12 29.61 2.69
C LEU A 5 7.70 29.32 2.18
N ALA A 6 7.57 28.53 1.11
CA ALA A 6 6.28 28.02 0.63
C ALA A 6 6.29 26.49 0.56
N LYS A 7 5.94 25.89 1.70
CA LYS A 7 5.00 24.76 1.83
C LYS A 7 5.42 23.38 1.27
N LEU A 8 5.81 22.53 2.21
CA LEU A 8 5.30 21.16 2.38
C LEU A 8 4.02 20.86 1.57
N ARG A 9 4.12 20.04 0.52
CA ARG A 9 3.09 19.06 0.13
C ARG A 9 3.62 18.22 -1.02
N GLY A 10 3.64 16.90 -0.83
CA GLY A 10 4.02 15.96 -1.88
C GLY A 10 5.35 15.29 -1.66
N TYR A 11 5.62 14.77 -0.46
CA TYR A 11 6.28 13.46 -0.43
C TYR A 11 5.24 12.44 -0.90
N SER A 12 4.90 12.47 -2.19
CA SER A 12 4.46 11.26 -2.85
C SER A 12 5.70 10.39 -2.82
N THR A 13 5.85 9.60 -1.75
CA THR A 13 6.82 8.52 -1.72
C THR A 13 6.60 7.76 -3.02
N PRO A 14 7.53 7.79 -3.98
CA PRO A 14 7.32 7.06 -5.21
C PRO A 14 7.14 5.61 -4.76
N LEU A 15 5.98 5.03 -5.06
CA LEU A 15 5.82 3.59 -5.08
C LEU A 15 7.06 3.05 -5.78
N PRO A 16 7.81 2.10 -5.18
CA PRO A 16 9.13 1.74 -5.67
C PRO A 16 9.03 1.54 -7.17
N SER A 17 9.82 2.31 -7.93
CA SER A 17 9.76 2.40 -9.39
C SER A 17 9.85 0.99 -9.96
N GLY A 18 8.70 0.40 -10.34
CA GLY A 18 8.57 -1.04 -10.60
C GLY A 18 7.41 -1.73 -9.87
N THR A 19 6.62 -1.02 -9.07
CA THR A 19 5.40 -1.59 -8.48
C THR A 19 4.36 -1.77 -9.58
N ASP A 20 4.06 -3.03 -9.88
CA ASP A 20 3.12 -3.40 -10.93
C ASP A 20 1.72 -2.80 -10.66
N PRO A 21 1.08 -2.12 -11.62
CA PRO A 21 -0.26 -1.58 -11.44
C PRO A 21 -1.30 -2.67 -11.14
N ALA A 22 -1.06 -3.93 -11.54
CA ALA A 22 -1.91 -5.06 -11.16
C ALA A 22 -1.81 -5.37 -9.66
N LEU A 23 -0.61 -5.29 -9.07
CA LEU A 23 -0.40 -5.48 -7.62
C LEU A 23 -1.16 -4.42 -6.81
N LEU A 24 -1.15 -3.17 -7.26
CA LEU A 24 -1.91 -2.10 -6.60
C LEU A 24 -3.42 -2.35 -6.64
N ARG A 25 -3.96 -2.84 -7.76
CA ARG A 25 -5.37 -3.21 -7.87
C ARG A 25 -5.73 -4.37 -6.95
N ILE A 26 -4.84 -5.36 -6.83
CA ILE A 26 -5.02 -6.50 -5.91
C ILE A 26 -5.08 -6.01 -4.47
N ILE A 27 -4.16 -5.11 -4.07
CA ILE A 27 -4.14 -4.52 -2.73
C ILE A 27 -5.44 -3.76 -2.47
N GLN A 28 -5.84 -2.86 -3.38
CA GLN A 28 -7.07 -2.06 -3.22
C GLN A 28 -8.31 -2.95 -3.12
N ARG A 29 -8.44 -3.93 -4.02
CA ARG A 29 -9.56 -4.89 -4.00
C ARG A 29 -9.60 -5.67 -2.69
N SER A 30 -8.44 -6.16 -2.24
CA SER A 30 -8.36 -6.95 -1.01
C SER A 30 -8.68 -6.13 0.25
N VAL A 31 -8.28 -4.85 0.29
CA VAL A 31 -8.65 -3.93 1.37
C VAL A 31 -10.15 -3.65 1.35
N THR A 32 -10.75 -3.43 0.19
CA THR A 32 -12.20 -3.24 0.05
C THR A 32 -12.95 -4.49 0.49
N ASP A 33 -12.59 -5.67 -0.02
CA ASP A 33 -13.24 -6.93 0.35
C ASP A 33 -13.13 -7.20 1.86
N ALA A 34 -11.97 -6.90 2.47
CA ALA A 34 -11.78 -7.00 3.92
C ALA A 34 -12.64 -6.00 4.71
N ARG A 35 -12.82 -4.79 4.19
CA ARG A 35 -13.68 -3.77 4.79
C ARG A 35 -15.15 -4.17 4.71
N ASP A 36 -15.59 -4.71 3.57
CA ASP A 36 -16.94 -5.25 3.39
C ASP A 36 -17.20 -6.46 4.30
N ALA A 37 -16.17 -7.26 4.58
CA ALA A 37 -16.22 -8.33 5.58
C ALA A 37 -16.26 -7.83 7.04
N GLY A 38 -16.20 -6.51 7.27
CA GLY A 38 -16.24 -5.91 8.60
C GLY A 38 -14.94 -6.00 9.38
N LEU A 39 -13.81 -6.31 8.72
CA LEU A 39 -12.51 -6.37 9.39
C LEU A 39 -12.03 -4.97 9.77
N ASP A 40 -11.35 -4.90 10.92
CA ASP A 40 -10.65 -3.71 11.37
C ASP A 40 -9.43 -3.39 10.49
N GLN A 41 -8.82 -2.23 10.72
CA GLN A 41 -7.72 -1.74 9.90
C GLN A 41 -6.52 -2.70 9.86
N CYS A 42 -6.24 -3.41 10.96
CA CYS A 42 -5.20 -4.43 11.02
C CYS A 42 -5.60 -5.66 10.18
N GLY A 43 -6.84 -6.13 10.33
CA GLY A 43 -7.40 -7.21 9.52
C GLY A 43 -7.35 -6.94 8.02
N GLN A 44 -7.73 -5.73 7.60
CA GLN A 44 -7.67 -5.29 6.20
C GLN A 44 -6.24 -5.30 5.65
N THR A 45 -5.29 -4.79 6.44
CA THR A 45 -3.87 -4.70 6.03
C THR A 45 -3.26 -6.08 5.91
N ARG A 46 -3.56 -6.98 6.85
CA ARG A 46 -3.10 -8.37 6.84
C ARG A 46 -3.66 -9.13 5.64
N GLN A 47 -4.96 -9.04 5.40
CA GLN A 47 -5.60 -9.72 4.27
C GLN A 47 -5.05 -9.24 2.93
N ALA A 48 -4.82 -7.94 2.76
CA ALA A 48 -4.21 -7.40 1.55
C ALA A 48 -2.74 -7.85 1.38
N ALA A 49 -1.96 -7.95 2.46
CA ALA A 49 -0.59 -8.44 2.39
C ALA A 49 -0.54 -9.95 2.06
N GLU A 50 -1.48 -10.74 2.56
CA GLU A 50 -1.63 -12.14 2.19
C GLU A 50 -2.02 -12.29 0.71
N ALA A 51 -2.88 -11.43 0.19
CA ALA A 51 -3.23 -11.42 -1.23
C ALA A 51 -2.01 -11.09 -2.11
N VAL A 52 -1.16 -10.14 -1.68
CA VAL A 52 0.10 -9.83 -2.36
C VAL A 52 1.03 -11.04 -2.36
N GLN A 53 1.21 -11.71 -1.21
CA GLN A 53 2.06 -12.90 -1.11
C GLN A 53 1.55 -14.08 -1.96
N ARG A 54 0.22 -14.25 -2.11
CA ARG A 54 -0.34 -15.27 -3.00
C ARG A 54 -0.01 -15.03 -4.47
N VAL A 55 0.06 -13.76 -4.88
CA VAL A 55 0.37 -13.38 -6.27
C VAL A 55 1.88 -13.31 -6.51
N ARG A 56 2.65 -12.92 -5.49
CA ARG A 56 4.11 -12.87 -5.49
C ARG A 56 4.65 -13.58 -4.25
N PRO A 57 4.82 -14.91 -4.30
CA PRO A 57 5.39 -15.66 -3.17
C PRO A 57 6.84 -15.28 -2.88
N ASP A 58 7.54 -14.66 -3.83
CA ASP A 58 8.88 -14.10 -3.65
C ASP A 58 8.90 -12.84 -2.76
N PHE A 59 7.74 -12.21 -2.51
CA PHE A 59 7.66 -11.05 -1.61
C PHE A 59 7.64 -11.52 -0.16
N ALA A 60 8.58 -11.03 0.66
CA ALA A 60 8.54 -11.30 2.08
C ALA A 60 7.27 -10.69 2.71
N ALA A 61 6.77 -11.32 3.78
CA ALA A 61 5.56 -10.84 4.46
C ALA A 61 5.69 -9.40 4.97
N ASP A 62 6.87 -9.02 5.45
CA ASP A 62 7.16 -7.66 5.93
C ASP A 62 7.17 -6.62 4.79
N GLU A 63 7.70 -7.00 3.62
CA GLU A 63 7.67 -6.17 2.42
C GLU A 63 6.25 -6.00 1.87
N ALA A 64 5.45 -7.08 1.89
CA ALA A 64 4.05 -7.03 1.48
C ALA A 64 3.22 -6.12 2.40
N LEU A 65 3.43 -6.21 3.72
CA LEU A 65 2.79 -5.31 4.69
C LEU A 65 3.22 -3.86 4.47
N THR A 66 4.52 -3.61 4.33
CA THR A 66 5.06 -2.26 4.06
C THR A 66 4.49 -1.68 2.77
N LEU A 67 4.33 -2.50 1.72
CA LEU A 67 3.74 -2.09 0.45
C LEU A 67 2.27 -1.72 0.60
N VAL A 68 1.48 -2.53 1.31
CA VAL A 68 0.07 -2.24 1.58
C VAL A 68 -0.07 -0.96 2.40
N GLN A 69 0.77 -0.78 3.43
CA GLN A 69 0.75 0.40 4.28
C GLN A 69 1.03 1.68 3.46
N ARG A 70 2.07 1.66 2.62
CA ARG A 70 2.43 2.78 1.73
C ARG A 70 1.39 3.09 0.67
N THR A 71 0.59 2.10 0.25
CA THR A 71 -0.46 2.30 -0.75
C THR A 71 -1.71 2.96 -0.16
N ARG A 72 -1.85 2.97 1.17
CA ARG A 72 -3.00 3.56 1.88
C ARG A 72 -2.78 4.99 2.37
N ASP A 73 -1.52 5.43 2.47
CA ASP A 73 -1.11 6.80 2.86
C ASP A 73 -1.05 7.73 1.63
#